data_AF-A0A1F3DQ34-F1
#
_entry.id   AF-A0A1F3DQ34-F1
#
_cell.length_a   1.000
_cell.length_b   1.000
_cell.length_c   1.000
_cell.angle_alpha   90.00
_cell.angle_beta   90.00
_cell.angle_gamma   90.00
#
_symmetry.space_group_name_H-M   'P 1'
#
loop_
_entity.id
_entity.type
_entity.pdbx_description
1 polymer ?
#
loop_
_entity_poly.entity_id
_entity_poly.type
_entity_poly.pdbx_seq_one_letter_code
_entity_poly.pdbx_strand_id
1 'polypeptide(L)'
;MKRTKIKNILLILLILLLFIPLIQNTIPFIKEKPLGGEYILTKKPDSLIDNWFSGKYQTNYEPYFNENIGFRSFFIRLNNQLKYSFFDFIKIGLAVLGKNNQLFQSDYIDAYMGFDFVGYDRIKKGFERIEYIQKKFKENGIEFILVFAPAKTSFMPENIPPQYNLEKRTQTNYDLYVSYLRKSKINFIDFNKYFISIKDTSRYPLYPVNGAHWSGYGITLVTDSLTNYISKLMNIKMVKQIDEGGYTTNTEMKCSDDDLATPLNIFQNLDNLYMYYPNIKYITDTNTVRPNALFVGDSYVNGFYTFYPYLDSTFGKNSSFWSYNYKLKWHNRKIIDKKILVHTLDVEKEVLSKDILVLLITELNIKFLDEIFTQRFISLFKELENRKDLNADKRDNNNNINNSEIQSQIEIIKSNKEWFDLVKKQAAERKISVDEMVRKSALYFIKNKKS
;
A
#
# COMPACT_ATOMS: atom_id res chain seq x y z
N MET A 1 64.07 -9.71 -25.02
CA MET A 1 63.39 -8.56 -25.68
C MET A 1 61.91 -8.79 -26.03
N LYS A 2 61.50 -9.87 -26.73
CA LYS A 2 60.08 -10.08 -27.12
C LYS A 2 59.10 -10.19 -25.93
N ARG A 3 59.47 -10.92 -24.86
CA ARG A 3 58.63 -11.06 -23.64
C ARG A 3 58.41 -9.73 -22.89
N THR A 4 59.43 -8.87 -22.81
CA THR A 4 59.34 -7.55 -22.15
C THR A 4 58.39 -6.62 -22.90
N LYS A 5 58.43 -6.62 -24.24
CA LYS A 5 57.48 -5.84 -25.06
C LYS A 5 56.03 -6.29 -24.86
N ILE A 6 55.79 -7.61 -24.81
CA ILE A 6 54.46 -8.16 -24.55
C ILE A 6 53.93 -7.74 -23.16
N LYS A 7 54.76 -7.85 -22.11
CA LYS A 7 54.37 -7.41 -20.76
C LYS A 7 54.00 -5.93 -20.72
N ASN A 8 54.78 -5.07 -21.37
CA ASN A 8 54.49 -3.63 -21.42
C ASN A 8 53.19 -3.34 -22.17
N ILE A 9 52.92 -4.04 -23.27
CA ILE A 9 51.66 -3.91 -24.01
C ILE A 9 50.48 -4.33 -23.12
N LEU A 10 50.57 -5.47 -22.45
CA LEU A 10 49.51 -5.93 -21.54
C LEU A 10 49.27 -4.95 -20.38
N LEU A 11 50.34 -4.39 -19.81
CA LEU A 11 50.23 -3.38 -18.76
C LEU A 11 49.52 -2.12 -19.28
N ILE A 12 49.90 -1.61 -20.46
CA ILE A 12 49.24 -0.44 -21.06
C ILE A 12 47.76 -0.73 -21.31
N LEU A 13 47.42 -1.91 -21.87
CA LEU A 13 46.03 -2.30 -22.08
C LEU A 13 45.25 -2.40 -20.78
N LEU A 14 45.85 -2.95 -19.72
CA LEU A 14 45.23 -3.01 -18.40
C LEU A 14 44.97 -1.61 -17.82
N ILE A 15 45.95 -0.71 -17.92
CA ILE A 15 45.78 0.68 -17.47
C ILE A 15 44.66 1.35 -18.26
N LEU A 16 44.66 1.25 -19.59
CA LEU A 16 43.60 1.81 -20.43
C LEU A 16 42.22 1.24 -20.04
N LEU A 17 42.12 -0.06 -19.81
CA LEU A 17 40.90 -0.74 -19.36
C LEU A 17 40.38 -0.18 -18.03
N LEU A 18 41.26 0.14 -17.07
CA LEU A 18 40.87 0.75 -15.80
C LEU A 18 40.34 2.19 -15.95
N PHE A 19 40.76 2.91 -16.99
CA PHE A 19 40.25 4.26 -17.29
C PHE A 19 38.95 4.26 -18.10
N ILE A 20 38.53 3.13 -18.68
CA ILE A 20 37.30 3.06 -19.50
C ILE A 20 36.04 3.53 -18.73
N PRO A 21 35.77 3.12 -17.48
CA PRO A 21 34.64 3.64 -16.69
C PRO A 21 34.67 5.16 -16.49
N LEU A 22 35.87 5.73 -16.31
CA LEU A 22 36.06 7.17 -16.15
C LEU A 22 35.80 7.92 -17.46
N ILE A 23 36.31 7.40 -18.58
CA ILE A 23 36.08 7.96 -19.91
C ILE A 23 34.59 7.90 -20.25
N GLN A 24 33.93 6.77 -19.99
CA GLN A 24 32.50 6.61 -20.22
C GLN A 24 31.64 7.56 -19.36
N ASN A 25 32.09 7.88 -18.15
CA ASN A 25 31.41 8.84 -17.29
C ASN A 25 31.53 10.30 -17.81
N THR A 26 32.69 10.68 -18.36
CA THR A 26 32.93 12.04 -18.86
C THR A 26 32.43 12.26 -20.28
N ILE A 27 32.58 11.23 -21.13
CA ILE A 27 32.19 11.22 -22.54
C ILE A 27 31.39 9.92 -22.74
N PRO A 28 30.06 9.93 -22.52
CA PRO A 28 29.25 8.73 -22.64
C PRO A 28 29.18 8.26 -24.10
N PHE A 29 30.05 7.32 -24.47
CA PHE A 29 30.14 6.77 -25.81
C PHE A 29 29.29 5.51 -25.99
N ILE A 30 28.88 4.87 -24.89
CA ILE A 30 27.88 3.79 -24.88
C ILE A 30 26.64 4.25 -24.10
N LYS A 31 25.45 4.02 -24.66
CA LYS A 31 24.20 4.26 -23.91
C LYS A 31 23.87 3.04 -23.05
N GLU A 32 23.97 3.17 -21.74
CA GLU A 32 23.58 2.12 -20.80
C GLU A 32 22.06 2.08 -20.58
N LYS A 33 21.49 0.87 -20.53
CA LYS A 33 20.13 0.69 -20.01
C LYS A 33 20.16 0.92 -18.50
N PRO A 34 19.24 1.73 -17.93
CA PRO A 34 19.17 1.95 -16.50
C PRO A 34 18.92 0.63 -15.76
N LEU A 35 19.26 0.59 -14.48
CA LEU A 35 18.90 -0.54 -13.62
C LEU A 35 17.38 -0.53 -13.36
N GLY A 36 16.80 -1.72 -13.28
CA GLY A 36 15.43 -1.91 -12.80
C GLY A 36 15.36 -1.82 -11.28
N GLY A 37 14.17 -1.46 -10.77
CA GLY A 37 13.89 -1.25 -9.34
C GLY A 37 13.64 0.22 -9.00
N GLU A 38 13.13 0.47 -7.79
CA GLU A 38 12.96 1.83 -7.26
C GLU A 38 14.19 2.23 -6.44
N TYR A 39 14.84 3.34 -6.82
CA TYR A 39 15.96 3.93 -6.09
C TYR A 39 15.94 5.46 -6.21
N ILE A 40 16.38 6.14 -5.16
CA ILE A 40 16.56 7.60 -5.16
C ILE A 40 18.00 7.88 -5.54
N LEU A 41 18.22 8.56 -6.66
CA LEU A 41 19.55 8.98 -7.06
C LEU A 41 20.03 10.12 -6.16
N THR A 42 21.26 9.99 -5.67
CA THR A 42 21.98 11.05 -4.97
C THR A 42 22.10 12.25 -5.91
N LYS A 43 21.76 13.45 -5.42
CA LYS A 43 21.94 14.69 -6.18
C LYS A 43 23.42 15.08 -6.22
N LYS A 44 23.88 15.58 -7.36
CA LYS A 44 25.23 16.17 -7.46
C LYS A 44 25.33 17.38 -6.51
N PRO A 45 26.37 17.49 -5.68
CA PRO A 45 26.56 18.64 -4.80
C PRO A 45 26.82 19.94 -5.60
N ASP A 46 26.24 21.05 -5.13
CA ASP A 46 26.15 22.31 -5.88
C ASP A 46 27.45 23.15 -5.88
N SER A 47 28.22 23.19 -4.79
CA SER A 47 29.41 24.06 -4.67
C SER A 47 30.68 23.31 -4.28
N LEU A 48 31.64 23.28 -5.22
CA LEU A 48 33.01 22.79 -5.05
C LEU A 48 33.86 23.76 -4.22
N ILE A 49 33.74 25.07 -4.48
CA ILE A 49 34.65 26.11 -3.98
C ILE A 49 34.47 26.32 -2.48
N ASP A 50 33.24 26.41 -1.99
CA ASP A 50 32.95 26.70 -0.57
C ASP A 50 33.27 25.50 0.34
N ASN A 51 33.38 24.31 -0.24
CA ASN A 51 33.46 23.04 0.48
C ASN A 51 34.74 22.24 0.24
N TRP A 52 35.67 22.78 -0.57
CA TRP A 52 36.92 22.08 -0.95
C TRP A 52 37.81 21.81 0.26
N PHE A 53 38.15 22.85 1.02
CA PHE A 53 39.07 22.75 2.16
C PHE A 53 38.45 22.10 3.40
N SER A 54 37.12 22.02 3.47
CA SER A 54 36.41 21.34 4.56
C SER A 54 36.19 19.84 4.30
N GLY A 55 36.52 19.33 3.10
CA GLY A 55 36.27 17.94 2.69
C GLY A 55 34.80 17.62 2.41
N LYS A 56 33.87 18.55 2.66
CA LYS A 56 32.42 18.33 2.53
C LYS A 56 31.99 18.06 1.10
N TYR A 57 32.68 18.64 0.11
CA TYR A 57 32.36 18.38 -1.29
C TYR A 57 32.63 16.92 -1.64
N GLN A 58 33.80 16.40 -1.25
CA GLN A 58 34.24 15.03 -1.54
C GLN A 58 33.30 14.03 -0.88
N THR A 59 32.98 14.23 0.40
CA THR A 59 32.03 13.37 1.14
C THR A 59 30.64 13.32 0.48
N ASN A 60 30.16 14.44 -0.05
CA ASN A 60 28.85 14.51 -0.71
C ASN A 60 28.89 14.07 -2.18
N TYR A 61 30.03 14.20 -2.84
CA TYR A 61 30.22 13.83 -4.24
C TYR A 61 30.47 12.33 -4.40
N GLU A 62 31.12 11.67 -3.44
CA GLU A 62 31.45 10.25 -3.51
C GLU A 62 30.22 9.34 -3.73
N PRO A 63 29.09 9.49 -2.99
CA PRO A 63 27.88 8.70 -3.26
C PRO A 63 27.31 8.97 -4.66
N TYR A 64 27.28 10.24 -5.10
CA TYR A 64 26.86 10.60 -6.46
C TYR A 64 27.75 9.94 -7.51
N PHE A 65 29.07 10.00 -7.34
CA PHE A 65 30.03 9.38 -8.26
C PHE A 65 29.86 7.86 -8.31
N ASN A 66 29.74 7.20 -7.15
CA ASN A 66 29.54 5.75 -7.05
C ASN A 66 28.23 5.28 -7.71
N GLU A 67 27.21 6.13 -7.78
CA GLU A 67 25.94 5.86 -8.45
C GLU A 67 25.95 6.16 -9.96
N ASN A 68 26.85 7.04 -10.42
CA ASN A 68 26.88 7.54 -11.80
C ASN A 68 28.14 7.13 -12.59
N ILE A 69 29.09 6.41 -11.99
CA ILE A 69 30.28 5.93 -12.69
C ILE A 69 29.92 5.14 -13.96
N GLY A 70 30.70 5.33 -15.04
CA GLY A 70 30.45 4.69 -16.31
C GLY A 70 30.53 3.17 -16.22
N PHE A 71 29.67 2.48 -16.98
CA PHE A 71 29.49 1.03 -16.97
C PHE A 71 28.98 0.43 -15.65
N ARG A 72 28.56 1.25 -14.68
CA ARG A 72 27.99 0.73 -13.42
C ARG A 72 26.84 -0.23 -13.67
N SER A 73 25.92 0.13 -14.56
CA SER A 73 24.74 -0.70 -14.84
C SER A 73 25.16 -2.00 -15.53
N PHE A 74 26.11 -1.92 -16.46
CA PHE A 74 26.69 -3.09 -17.11
C PHE A 74 27.37 -4.04 -16.12
N PHE A 75 28.24 -3.55 -15.23
CA PHE A 75 28.98 -4.40 -14.28
C PHE A 75 28.08 -5.02 -13.22
N ILE A 76 27.05 -4.30 -12.77
CA ILE A 76 26.02 -4.87 -11.89
C ILE A 76 25.31 -6.02 -12.61
N ARG A 77 24.90 -5.81 -13.87
CA ARG A 77 24.25 -6.86 -14.67
C ARG A 77 25.14 -8.06 -14.92
N LEU A 78 26.41 -7.83 -15.23
CA LEU A 78 27.40 -8.88 -15.40
C LEU A 78 27.59 -9.71 -14.13
N ASN A 79 27.81 -9.04 -12.99
CA ASN A 79 27.96 -9.72 -11.72
C ASN A 79 26.72 -10.53 -11.33
N ASN A 80 25.52 -9.99 -11.54
CA ASN A 80 24.27 -10.68 -11.26
C ASN A 80 24.06 -11.88 -12.21
N GLN A 81 24.37 -11.71 -13.50
CA GLN A 81 24.30 -12.78 -14.50
C GLN A 81 25.27 -13.92 -14.17
N LEU A 82 26.51 -13.61 -13.78
CA LEU A 82 27.49 -14.64 -13.39
C LEU A 82 27.01 -15.42 -12.17
N LYS A 83 26.47 -14.74 -11.16
CA LYS A 83 25.89 -15.40 -9.98
C LYS A 83 24.74 -16.33 -10.33
N TYR A 84 23.85 -15.89 -11.22
CA TYR A 84 22.75 -16.69 -11.69
C TYR A 84 23.23 -17.89 -12.51
N SER A 85 24.00 -17.67 -13.59
CA SER A 85 24.44 -18.72 -14.51
C SER A 85 25.31 -19.81 -13.89
N PHE A 86 26.12 -19.50 -12.87
CA PHE A 86 27.06 -20.46 -12.28
C PHE A 86 26.58 -21.07 -10.96
N PHE A 87 25.61 -20.46 -10.27
CA PHE A 87 25.23 -20.87 -8.91
C PHE A 87 23.72 -20.92 -8.68
N ASP A 88 22.90 -20.65 -9.71
CA ASP A 88 21.44 -20.44 -9.58
C ASP A 88 21.09 -19.48 -8.43
N PHE A 89 21.97 -18.50 -8.19
CA PHE A 89 21.91 -17.65 -7.02
C PHE A 89 21.30 -16.30 -7.36
N ILE A 90 20.10 -16.07 -6.83
CA ILE A 90 19.42 -14.77 -6.87
C ILE A 90 19.11 -14.34 -5.43
N LYS A 91 19.75 -13.25 -5.01
CA LYS A 91 19.41 -12.53 -3.77
C LYS A 91 19.59 -11.03 -4.00
N ILE A 92 18.52 -10.38 -4.44
CA ILE A 92 18.48 -8.92 -4.64
C ILE A 92 17.23 -8.40 -3.93
N GLY A 93 17.45 -7.55 -2.93
CA GLY A 93 16.39 -7.15 -2.01
C GLY A 93 15.79 -8.37 -1.31
N LEU A 94 14.46 -8.51 -1.40
CA LEU A 94 13.71 -9.61 -0.81
C LEU A 94 13.48 -10.79 -1.77
N ALA A 95 13.84 -10.65 -3.07
CA ALA A 95 13.60 -11.69 -4.06
C ALA A 95 14.55 -12.89 -3.86
N VAL A 96 13.99 -14.09 -3.88
CA VAL A 96 14.70 -15.37 -3.74
C VAL A 96 14.23 -16.37 -4.80
N LEU A 97 15.16 -17.16 -5.33
CA LEU A 97 14.86 -18.22 -6.29
C LEU A 97 14.41 -19.50 -5.56
N GLY A 98 13.21 -19.96 -5.88
CA GLY A 98 12.64 -21.24 -5.46
C GLY A 98 12.90 -22.35 -6.47
N LYS A 99 12.30 -23.51 -6.23
CA LYS A 99 12.34 -24.63 -7.18
C LYS A 99 11.60 -24.26 -8.46
N ASN A 100 11.92 -24.95 -9.55
CA ASN A 100 11.31 -24.73 -10.87
C ASN A 100 11.42 -23.27 -11.36
N ASN A 101 12.53 -22.60 -11.00
CA ASN A 101 12.82 -21.20 -11.34
C ASN A 101 11.77 -20.18 -10.85
N GLN A 102 10.99 -20.53 -9.83
CA GLN A 102 9.95 -19.67 -9.31
C GLN A 102 10.55 -18.57 -8.42
N LEU A 103 10.30 -17.29 -8.71
CA LEU A 103 10.71 -16.21 -7.81
C LEU A 103 9.70 -16.01 -6.67
N PHE A 104 10.20 -15.84 -5.45
CA PHE A 104 9.44 -15.51 -4.25
C PHE A 104 10.01 -14.27 -3.57
N GLN A 105 9.24 -13.69 -2.66
CA GLN A 105 9.77 -12.75 -1.67
C GLN A 105 9.98 -13.48 -0.34
N SER A 106 11.15 -13.29 0.27
CA SER A 106 11.55 -13.97 1.51
C SER A 106 10.64 -13.69 2.70
N ASP A 107 10.12 -12.46 2.81
CA ASP A 107 9.19 -12.06 3.86
C ASP A 107 7.82 -12.77 3.77
N TYR A 108 7.32 -13.03 2.57
CA TYR A 108 6.14 -13.88 2.38
C TYR A 108 6.42 -15.33 2.77
N ILE A 109 7.64 -15.83 2.56
CA ILE A 109 8.02 -17.18 3.01
C ILE A 109 8.03 -17.20 4.54
N ASP A 110 8.61 -16.19 5.20
CA ASP A 110 8.62 -16.07 6.66
C ASP A 110 7.19 -16.05 7.24
N ALA A 111 6.27 -15.30 6.61
CA ALA A 111 4.86 -15.26 6.98
C ALA A 111 4.17 -16.63 6.80
N TYR A 112 4.44 -17.33 5.70
CA TYR A 112 3.94 -18.68 5.44
C TYR A 112 4.47 -19.71 6.45
N MET A 113 5.73 -19.57 6.87
CA MET A 113 6.40 -20.44 7.83
C MET A 113 5.96 -20.17 9.28
N GLY A 114 5.35 -19.01 9.55
CA GLY A 114 4.93 -18.58 10.89
C GLY A 114 6.05 -17.89 11.69
N PHE A 115 7.13 -17.46 11.04
CA PHE A 115 8.26 -16.81 11.71
C PHE A 115 7.94 -15.39 12.20
N ASP A 116 6.87 -14.78 11.67
CA ASP A 116 6.38 -13.47 12.08
C ASP A 116 5.08 -13.54 12.89
N PHE A 117 4.76 -14.69 13.48
CA PHE A 117 3.56 -14.87 14.28
C PHE A 117 3.54 -13.92 15.49
N VAL A 118 2.53 -13.04 15.56
CA VAL A 118 2.48 -11.98 16.57
C VAL A 118 1.88 -12.40 17.91
N GLY A 119 1.48 -13.66 18.03
CA GLY A 119 0.87 -14.21 19.24
C GLY A 119 -0.66 -14.16 19.26
N TYR A 120 -1.26 -15.11 19.97
CA TYR A 120 -2.71 -15.30 20.05
C TYR A 120 -3.46 -14.07 20.56
N ASP A 121 -2.97 -13.42 21.63
CA ASP A 121 -3.66 -12.29 22.25
C ASP A 121 -3.77 -11.09 21.32
N ARG A 122 -2.72 -10.81 20.54
CA ARG A 122 -2.71 -9.70 19.59
C ARG A 122 -3.68 -9.95 18.45
N ILE A 123 -3.71 -11.17 17.91
CA ILE A 123 -4.66 -11.54 16.85
C ILE A 123 -6.10 -11.53 17.36
N LYS A 124 -6.34 -12.04 18.58
CA LYS A 124 -7.67 -12.01 19.20
C LYS A 124 -8.16 -10.56 19.37
N LYS A 125 -7.33 -9.66 19.89
CA LYS A 125 -7.67 -8.23 20.00
C LYS A 125 -7.91 -7.59 18.63
N GLY A 126 -7.08 -7.88 17.64
CA GLY A 126 -7.27 -7.40 16.26
C GLY A 126 -8.60 -7.87 15.67
N PHE A 127 -8.96 -9.13 15.87
CA PHE A 127 -10.24 -9.69 15.47
C PHE A 127 -11.44 -8.99 16.14
N GLU A 128 -11.44 -8.84 17.47
CA GLU A 128 -12.50 -8.13 18.22
C GLU A 128 -12.68 -6.68 17.73
N ARG A 129 -11.57 -6.04 17.36
CA ARG A 129 -11.57 -4.69 16.77
C ARG A 129 -12.21 -4.65 15.39
N ILE A 130 -11.96 -5.65 14.53
CA ILE A 130 -12.63 -5.74 13.23
C ILE A 130 -14.14 -5.92 13.41
N GLU A 131 -14.57 -6.76 14.35
CA GLU A 131 -16.00 -6.93 14.66
C GLU A 131 -16.64 -5.60 15.08
N TYR A 132 -15.98 -4.86 15.97
CA TYR A 132 -16.41 -3.53 16.39
C TYR A 132 -16.50 -2.56 15.20
N ILE A 133 -15.47 -2.52 14.37
CA ILE A 133 -15.39 -1.60 13.22
C ILE A 133 -16.47 -1.91 12.19
N GLN A 134 -16.71 -3.18 11.86
CA GLN A 134 -17.79 -3.57 10.94
C GLN A 134 -19.15 -3.11 11.49
N LYS A 135 -19.41 -3.32 12.78
CA LYS A 135 -20.65 -2.85 13.42
C LYS A 135 -20.81 -1.34 13.27
N LYS A 136 -19.74 -0.57 13.54
CA LYS A 136 -19.77 0.90 13.44
C LYS A 136 -19.93 1.39 12.01
N PHE A 137 -19.32 0.73 11.04
CA PHE A 137 -19.58 1.01 9.63
C PHE A 137 -21.05 0.80 9.27
N LYS A 138 -21.62 -0.34 9.67
CA LYS A 138 -23.02 -0.67 9.41
C LYS A 138 -23.99 0.33 10.04
N GLU A 139 -23.72 0.79 11.27
CA GLU A 139 -24.49 1.84 11.95
C GLU A 139 -24.50 3.18 11.20
N ASN A 140 -23.49 3.43 10.36
CA ASN A 140 -23.39 4.63 9.52
C ASN A 140 -23.78 4.36 8.06
N GLY A 141 -24.43 3.23 7.77
CA GLY A 141 -24.90 2.88 6.42
C GLY A 141 -23.80 2.46 5.45
N ILE A 142 -22.62 2.11 5.95
CA ILE A 142 -21.45 1.73 5.14
C ILE A 142 -21.25 0.23 5.28
N GLU A 143 -21.16 -0.48 4.16
CA GLU A 143 -20.75 -1.89 4.20
C GLU A 143 -19.23 -2.01 4.42
N PHE A 144 -18.81 -3.07 5.09
CA PHE A 144 -17.40 -3.38 5.29
C PHE A 144 -17.11 -4.80 4.80
N ILE A 145 -15.99 -4.98 4.11
CA ILE A 145 -15.48 -6.30 3.70
C ILE A 145 -13.99 -6.38 4.01
N LEU A 146 -13.59 -7.44 4.71
CA LEU A 146 -12.19 -7.85 4.81
C LEU A 146 -11.84 -8.84 3.68
N VAL A 147 -10.82 -8.54 2.89
CA VAL A 147 -10.40 -9.38 1.78
C VAL A 147 -8.97 -9.84 2.01
N PHE A 148 -8.75 -11.15 2.07
CA PHE A 148 -7.42 -11.72 2.00
C PHE A 148 -7.00 -11.87 0.55
N ALA A 149 -5.97 -11.12 0.16
CA ALA A 149 -5.29 -11.37 -1.11
C ALA A 149 -4.66 -12.76 -1.09
N PRO A 150 -4.62 -13.45 -2.25
CA PRO A 150 -3.85 -14.68 -2.34
C PRO A 150 -2.37 -14.36 -2.13
N ALA A 151 -1.61 -15.37 -1.68
CA ALA A 151 -0.18 -15.28 -1.59
C ALA A 151 0.46 -16.42 -2.37
N LYS A 152 1.52 -16.08 -3.11
CA LYS A 152 2.23 -17.03 -3.96
C LYS A 152 2.82 -18.19 -3.16
N THR A 153 3.32 -17.90 -1.96
CA THR A 153 3.85 -18.87 -0.98
C THR A 153 2.81 -19.89 -0.54
N SER A 154 1.59 -19.44 -0.25
CA SER A 154 0.46 -20.33 0.06
C SER A 154 -0.09 -21.07 -1.16
N PHE A 155 -0.04 -20.44 -2.35
CA PHE A 155 -0.54 -21.04 -3.60
C PHE A 155 0.36 -22.16 -4.14
N MET A 156 1.67 -22.02 -4.00
CA MET A 156 2.66 -22.98 -4.51
C MET A 156 3.80 -23.25 -3.52
N PRO A 157 3.49 -23.73 -2.30
CA PRO A 157 4.50 -23.99 -1.28
C PRO A 157 5.52 -25.06 -1.70
N GLU A 158 5.15 -25.96 -2.62
CA GLU A 158 6.06 -26.97 -3.17
C GLU A 158 7.28 -26.37 -3.87
N ASN A 159 7.16 -25.14 -4.37
CA ASN A 159 8.22 -24.41 -5.06
C ASN A 159 9.07 -23.55 -4.11
N ILE A 160 8.74 -23.47 -2.82
CA ILE A 160 9.55 -22.72 -1.84
C ILE A 160 11.00 -23.26 -1.85
N PRO A 161 12.01 -22.37 -1.78
CA PRO A 161 13.41 -22.76 -1.80
C PRO A 161 13.76 -23.82 -0.73
N PRO A 162 14.57 -24.86 -1.04
CA PRO A 162 14.87 -25.97 -0.13
C PRO A 162 15.47 -25.58 1.22
N GLN A 163 16.12 -24.41 1.33
CA GLN A 163 16.67 -23.92 2.59
C GLN A 163 15.59 -23.63 3.65
N TYR A 164 14.33 -23.45 3.24
CA TYR A 164 13.20 -23.37 4.17
C TYR A 164 12.65 -24.78 4.40
N ASN A 165 12.90 -25.35 5.57
CA ASN A 165 12.32 -26.65 5.94
C ASN A 165 10.83 -26.48 6.27
N LEU A 166 9.96 -26.85 5.33
CA LEU A 166 8.50 -26.75 5.45
C LEU A 166 7.92 -27.58 6.61
N GLU A 167 8.60 -28.63 7.08
CA GLU A 167 8.19 -29.41 8.26
C GLU A 167 8.23 -28.59 9.55
N LYS A 168 8.99 -27.49 9.54
CA LYS A 168 9.07 -26.54 10.67
C LYS A 168 8.02 -25.45 10.61
N ARG A 169 7.08 -25.48 9.66
CA ARG A 169 5.97 -24.51 9.60
C ARG A 169 5.16 -24.56 10.89
N THR A 170 4.94 -23.39 11.49
CA THR A 170 4.14 -23.26 12.71
C THR A 170 2.81 -22.54 12.44
N GLN A 171 2.06 -22.25 13.50
CA GLN A 171 0.87 -21.42 13.46
C GLN A 171 1.19 -20.06 12.84
N THR A 172 0.48 -19.67 11.78
CA THR A 172 0.66 -18.36 11.15
C THR A 172 -0.39 -17.35 11.62
N ASN A 173 -0.14 -16.07 11.35
CA ASN A 173 -1.11 -15.01 11.58
C ASN A 173 -2.39 -15.24 10.74
N TYR A 174 -2.23 -15.58 9.46
CA TYR A 174 -3.32 -15.88 8.53
C TYR A 174 -4.20 -17.03 9.04
N ASP A 175 -3.58 -18.16 9.41
CA ASP A 175 -4.28 -19.35 9.90
C ASP A 175 -5.21 -19.02 11.07
N LEU A 176 -4.72 -18.22 12.04
CA LEU A 176 -5.50 -17.88 13.23
C LEU A 176 -6.63 -16.89 12.92
N TYR A 177 -6.37 -15.84 12.13
CA TYR A 177 -7.42 -14.92 11.69
C TYR A 177 -8.53 -15.63 10.90
N VAL A 178 -8.18 -16.49 9.94
CA VAL A 178 -9.15 -17.29 9.18
C VAL A 178 -9.99 -18.17 10.11
N SER A 179 -9.38 -18.75 11.15
CA SER A 179 -10.09 -19.60 12.11
C SER A 179 -11.17 -18.82 12.90
N TYR A 180 -10.91 -17.55 13.24
CA TYR A 180 -11.87 -16.68 13.92
C TYR A 180 -12.93 -16.15 12.96
N LEU A 181 -12.53 -15.70 11.77
CA LEU A 181 -13.44 -15.16 10.76
C LEU A 181 -14.49 -16.19 10.31
N ARG A 182 -14.11 -17.46 10.14
CA ARG A 182 -15.05 -18.55 9.79
C ARG A 182 -16.14 -18.80 10.83
N LYS A 183 -15.92 -18.38 12.08
CA LYS A 183 -16.86 -18.54 13.20
C LYS A 183 -17.60 -17.23 13.52
N SER A 184 -17.34 -16.16 12.78
CA SER A 184 -17.90 -14.84 13.04
C SER A 184 -18.91 -14.42 11.97
N LYS A 185 -19.50 -13.23 12.16
CA LYS A 185 -20.36 -12.57 11.17
C LYS A 185 -19.63 -11.46 10.42
N ILE A 186 -18.30 -11.42 10.49
CA ILE A 186 -17.52 -10.48 9.68
C ILE A 186 -17.69 -10.85 8.22
N ASN A 187 -17.99 -9.87 7.38
CA ASN A 187 -18.00 -10.02 5.94
C ASN A 187 -16.55 -10.18 5.48
N PHE A 188 -16.18 -11.35 4.95
CA PHE A 188 -14.85 -11.56 4.43
C PHE A 188 -14.80 -12.44 3.18
N ILE A 189 -13.76 -12.23 2.37
CA ILE A 189 -13.44 -13.06 1.21
C ILE A 189 -12.00 -13.56 1.35
N ASP A 190 -11.80 -14.86 1.17
CA ASP A 190 -10.51 -15.52 1.26
C ASP A 190 -10.04 -15.95 -0.14
N PHE A 191 -9.39 -15.03 -0.86
CA PHE A 191 -8.91 -15.33 -2.21
C PHE A 191 -7.71 -16.27 -2.22
N ASN A 192 -6.97 -16.37 -1.10
CA ASN A 192 -5.93 -17.37 -0.92
C ASN A 192 -6.53 -18.78 -1.01
N LYS A 193 -7.55 -19.07 -0.19
CA LYS A 193 -8.30 -20.34 -0.26
C LYS A 193 -8.92 -20.56 -1.65
N TYR A 194 -9.51 -19.53 -2.24
CA TYR A 194 -10.12 -19.65 -3.56
C TYR A 194 -9.09 -20.05 -4.62
N PHE A 195 -7.95 -19.36 -4.71
CA PHE A 195 -6.91 -19.66 -5.70
C PHE A 195 -6.38 -21.09 -5.55
N ILE A 196 -6.14 -21.53 -4.31
CA ILE A 196 -5.76 -22.92 -4.03
C ILE A 196 -6.83 -23.89 -4.55
N SER A 197 -8.11 -23.61 -4.33
CA SER A 197 -9.20 -24.51 -4.74
C SER A 197 -9.36 -24.65 -6.26
N ILE A 198 -8.87 -23.68 -7.04
CA ILE A 198 -8.94 -23.70 -8.50
C ILE A 198 -7.57 -23.91 -9.16
N LYS A 199 -6.51 -24.19 -8.38
CA LYS A 199 -5.13 -24.30 -8.86
C LYS A 199 -5.00 -25.28 -10.04
N ASP A 200 -5.59 -26.45 -9.91
CA ASP A 200 -5.47 -27.55 -10.89
C ASP A 200 -6.47 -27.45 -12.05
N THR A 201 -7.49 -26.59 -11.91
CA THR A 201 -8.58 -26.45 -12.89
C THR A 201 -8.55 -25.11 -13.62
N SER A 202 -7.68 -24.18 -13.20
CA SER A 202 -7.57 -22.86 -13.80
C SER A 202 -7.10 -22.97 -15.24
N ARG A 203 -7.78 -22.26 -16.16
CA ARG A 203 -7.44 -22.28 -17.59
C ARG A 203 -6.09 -21.63 -17.90
N TYR A 204 -5.72 -20.62 -17.12
CA TYR A 204 -4.47 -19.88 -17.29
C TYR A 204 -3.77 -19.70 -15.93
N PRO A 205 -2.45 -19.42 -15.92
CA PRO A 205 -1.71 -19.22 -14.68
C PRO A 205 -2.31 -18.11 -13.80
N LEU A 206 -2.55 -18.41 -12.53
CA LEU A 206 -3.06 -17.45 -11.54
C LEU A 206 -1.94 -16.63 -10.90
N TYR A 207 -0.71 -17.12 -10.98
CA TYR A 207 0.52 -16.44 -10.57
C TYR A 207 1.57 -16.54 -11.67
N PRO A 208 2.31 -15.46 -11.94
CA PRO A 208 3.47 -15.47 -12.82
C PRO A 208 4.68 -16.17 -12.16
N VAL A 209 5.64 -16.62 -12.98
CA VAL A 209 6.92 -17.16 -12.49
C VAL A 209 7.73 -16.08 -11.78
N ASN A 210 7.81 -14.91 -12.43
CA ASN A 210 8.73 -13.84 -12.10
C ASN A 210 8.07 -12.62 -11.43
N GLY A 211 6.80 -12.72 -11.05
CA GLY A 211 6.07 -11.67 -10.34
C GLY A 211 5.64 -12.07 -8.92
N ALA A 212 5.52 -11.11 -8.01
CA ALA A 212 5.09 -11.33 -6.63
C ALA A 212 3.56 -11.43 -6.47
N HIS A 213 2.81 -10.84 -7.41
CA HIS A 213 1.37 -10.64 -7.32
C HIS A 213 0.60 -11.70 -8.12
N TRP A 214 -0.73 -11.72 -7.98
CA TRP A 214 -1.60 -12.46 -8.90
C TRP A 214 -1.33 -12.05 -10.35
N SER A 215 -1.70 -12.91 -11.30
CA SER A 215 -1.58 -12.58 -12.72
C SER A 215 -2.66 -11.60 -13.19
N GLY A 216 -2.47 -11.03 -14.39
CA GLY A 216 -3.53 -10.29 -15.09
C GLY A 216 -4.84 -11.10 -15.22
N TYR A 217 -4.76 -12.41 -15.45
CA TYR A 217 -5.93 -13.29 -15.44
C TYR A 217 -6.49 -13.52 -14.02
N GLY A 218 -5.62 -13.74 -13.04
CA GLY A 218 -6.00 -13.94 -11.64
C GLY A 218 -6.82 -12.78 -11.09
N ILE A 219 -6.42 -11.53 -11.37
CA ILE A 219 -7.19 -10.36 -10.95
C ILE A 219 -8.55 -10.26 -11.63
N THR A 220 -8.73 -10.77 -12.84
CA THR A 220 -10.05 -10.83 -13.49
C THR A 220 -11.02 -11.70 -12.67
N LEU A 221 -10.56 -12.86 -12.19
CA LEU A 221 -11.38 -13.74 -11.35
C LEU A 221 -11.68 -13.12 -9.98
N VAL A 222 -10.68 -12.46 -9.38
CA VAL A 222 -10.83 -11.71 -8.12
C VAL A 222 -11.88 -10.60 -8.27
N THR A 223 -11.81 -9.83 -9.35
CA THR A 223 -12.71 -8.70 -9.57
C THR A 223 -14.14 -9.19 -9.80
N ASP A 224 -14.35 -10.22 -10.63
CA ASP A 224 -15.68 -10.82 -10.83
C ASP A 224 -16.27 -11.28 -9.48
N SER A 225 -15.51 -12.08 -8.73
CA SER A 225 -15.93 -12.61 -7.42
C SER A 225 -16.24 -11.51 -6.40
N LEU A 226 -15.38 -10.48 -6.32
CA LEU A 226 -15.57 -9.34 -5.42
C LEU A 226 -16.84 -8.57 -5.77
N THR A 227 -17.06 -8.28 -7.05
CA THR A 227 -18.26 -7.53 -7.50
C THR A 227 -19.54 -8.32 -7.29
N ASN A 228 -19.52 -9.63 -7.50
CA ASN A 228 -20.64 -10.52 -7.21
C ASN A 228 -20.93 -10.57 -5.70
N TYR A 229 -19.88 -10.58 -4.86
CA TYR A 229 -20.04 -10.52 -3.41
C TYR A 229 -20.67 -9.20 -2.96
N ILE A 230 -20.15 -8.06 -3.44
CA ILE A 230 -20.67 -6.71 -3.10
C ILE A 230 -22.11 -6.55 -3.59
N SER A 231 -22.42 -6.99 -4.82
CA SER A 231 -23.76 -6.99 -5.39
C SER A 231 -24.78 -7.69 -4.49
N LYS A 232 -24.42 -8.87 -3.96
CA LYS A 232 -25.25 -9.61 -3.00
C LYS A 232 -25.33 -8.93 -1.64
N LEU A 233 -24.20 -8.48 -1.10
CA LEU A 233 -24.13 -7.85 0.22
C LEU A 233 -25.00 -6.59 0.31
N MET A 234 -24.93 -5.74 -0.72
CA MET A 234 -25.65 -4.47 -0.78
C MET A 234 -27.04 -4.58 -1.44
N ASN A 235 -27.38 -5.76 -1.97
CA ASN A 235 -28.60 -5.99 -2.77
C ASN A 235 -28.74 -4.99 -3.95
N ILE A 236 -27.67 -4.84 -4.73
CA ILE A 236 -27.61 -3.94 -5.90
C ILE A 236 -27.17 -4.71 -7.14
N LYS A 237 -27.54 -4.23 -8.33
CA LYS A 237 -27.01 -4.74 -9.60
C LYS A 237 -25.73 -3.99 -9.96
N MET A 238 -24.57 -4.61 -9.78
CA MET A 238 -23.28 -4.01 -10.17
C MET A 238 -22.96 -4.21 -11.65
N VAL A 239 -21.93 -3.51 -12.13
CA VAL A 239 -21.37 -3.66 -13.47
C VAL A 239 -20.93 -5.11 -13.70
N LYS A 240 -21.38 -5.72 -14.81
CA LYS A 240 -20.95 -7.07 -15.19
C LYS A 240 -19.72 -7.00 -16.09
N GLN A 241 -18.71 -7.79 -15.77
CA GLN A 241 -17.49 -7.91 -16.57
C GLN A 241 -17.58 -9.13 -17.50
N ILE A 242 -17.12 -8.98 -18.74
CA ILE A 242 -17.06 -10.06 -19.72
C ILE A 242 -15.65 -10.09 -20.31
N ASP A 243 -15.04 -11.27 -20.30
CA ASP A 243 -13.84 -11.57 -21.09
C ASP A 243 -14.26 -11.80 -22.55
N GLU A 244 -13.92 -10.85 -23.44
CA GLU A 244 -14.18 -10.95 -24.89
C GLU A 244 -13.05 -11.67 -25.64
N GLY A 245 -12.24 -12.45 -24.93
CA GLY A 245 -11.02 -13.03 -25.44
C GLY A 245 -9.83 -12.09 -25.23
N GLY A 246 -8.66 -12.54 -25.64
CA GLY A 246 -7.40 -11.82 -25.40
C GLY A 246 -6.26 -12.52 -26.09
N TYR A 247 -5.06 -12.36 -25.55
CA TYR A 247 -3.87 -13.01 -26.06
C TYR A 247 -3.04 -13.64 -24.95
N THR A 248 -2.20 -14.60 -25.32
CA THR A 248 -1.21 -15.20 -24.44
C THR A 248 0.19 -14.80 -24.88
N THR A 249 1.09 -14.62 -23.92
CA THR A 249 2.50 -14.32 -24.19
C THR A 249 3.36 -14.84 -23.06
N ASN A 250 4.60 -15.23 -23.36
CA ASN A 250 5.65 -15.56 -22.40
C ASN A 250 6.85 -14.62 -22.51
N THR A 251 6.74 -13.55 -23.30
CA THR A 251 7.83 -12.58 -23.54
C THR A 251 7.45 -11.14 -23.21
N GLU A 252 6.17 -10.79 -23.32
CA GLU A 252 5.64 -9.44 -23.10
C GLU A 252 4.81 -9.39 -21.80
N MET A 253 5.49 -9.61 -20.67
CA MET A 253 4.84 -9.53 -19.36
C MET A 253 4.32 -8.13 -19.06
N LYS A 254 3.15 -8.02 -18.42
CA LYS A 254 2.53 -6.76 -18.05
C LYS A 254 2.58 -6.50 -16.55
N CYS A 255 2.74 -5.24 -16.19
CA CYS A 255 2.54 -4.74 -14.82
C CYS A 255 3.35 -5.56 -13.80
N SER A 256 2.68 -6.17 -12.83
CA SER A 256 3.32 -6.96 -11.77
C SER A 256 3.68 -8.39 -12.16
N ASP A 257 3.47 -8.80 -13.42
CA ASP A 257 3.77 -10.18 -13.82
C ASP A 257 5.28 -10.47 -13.89
N ASP A 258 6.14 -9.45 -13.87
CA ASP A 258 7.61 -9.57 -13.94
C ASP A 258 8.33 -8.66 -12.92
N ASP A 259 7.62 -8.26 -11.86
CA ASP A 259 8.10 -7.25 -10.89
C ASP A 259 9.22 -7.77 -9.97
N LEU A 260 9.39 -9.09 -9.81
CA LEU A 260 10.53 -9.67 -9.10
C LEU A 260 11.74 -9.88 -10.00
N ALA A 261 11.57 -10.10 -11.31
CA ALA A 261 12.69 -10.24 -12.24
C ALA A 261 13.32 -8.89 -12.63
N THR A 262 12.50 -7.84 -12.79
CA THR A 262 12.97 -6.49 -13.14
C THR A 262 14.12 -5.98 -12.26
N PRO A 263 14.06 -6.04 -10.91
CA PRO A 263 15.14 -5.58 -10.03
C PRO A 263 16.35 -6.52 -10.03
N LEU A 264 16.26 -7.73 -10.59
CA LEU A 264 17.40 -8.64 -10.64
C LEU A 264 18.53 -8.13 -11.51
N ASN A 265 18.21 -7.27 -12.48
CA ASN A 265 19.18 -6.66 -13.36
C ASN A 265 20.13 -7.71 -13.95
N ILE A 266 19.60 -8.75 -14.60
CA ILE A 266 20.38 -9.74 -15.36
C ILE A 266 20.32 -9.41 -16.86
N PHE A 267 21.17 -10.04 -17.68
CA PHE A 267 21.18 -9.81 -19.13
C PHE A 267 20.16 -10.68 -19.85
N GLN A 268 20.11 -11.96 -19.48
CA GLN A 268 19.15 -12.92 -19.99
C GLN A 268 17.89 -12.86 -19.13
N ASN A 269 16.74 -12.64 -19.74
CA ASN A 269 15.47 -12.71 -19.02
C ASN A 269 15.22 -14.14 -18.54
N LEU A 270 14.59 -14.26 -17.38
CA LEU A 270 14.13 -15.55 -16.88
C LEU A 270 12.97 -16.06 -17.75
N ASP A 271 12.87 -17.38 -17.84
CA ASP A 271 11.75 -18.01 -18.52
C ASP A 271 10.42 -17.65 -17.83
N ASN A 272 9.38 -17.52 -18.63
CA ASN A 272 8.02 -17.22 -18.16
C ASN A 272 7.03 -18.27 -18.67
N LEU A 273 5.94 -18.43 -17.94
CA LEU A 273 4.76 -19.15 -18.42
C LEU A 273 4.05 -18.33 -19.51
N TYR A 274 3.22 -19.00 -20.31
CA TYR A 274 2.26 -18.29 -21.16
C TYR A 274 1.18 -17.66 -20.28
N MET A 275 1.29 -16.35 -20.08
CA MET A 275 0.35 -15.53 -19.32
C MET A 275 -0.77 -15.06 -20.24
N TYR A 276 -2.01 -15.09 -19.76
CA TYR A 276 -3.18 -14.64 -20.51
C TYR A 276 -3.60 -13.23 -20.08
N TYR A 277 -3.79 -12.36 -21.06
CA TYR A 277 -4.26 -10.99 -20.87
C TYR A 277 -5.60 -10.79 -21.61
N PRO A 278 -6.75 -10.90 -20.91
CA PRO A 278 -8.06 -10.69 -21.52
C PRO A 278 -8.29 -9.24 -21.95
N ASN A 279 -9.17 -9.06 -22.93
CA ASN A 279 -9.85 -7.80 -23.23
C ASN A 279 -11.17 -7.80 -22.46
N ILE A 280 -11.28 -6.91 -21.46
CA ILE A 280 -12.46 -6.86 -20.59
C ILE A 280 -13.48 -5.85 -21.10
N LYS A 281 -14.70 -6.32 -21.32
CA LYS A 281 -15.88 -5.47 -21.55
C LYS A 281 -16.71 -5.32 -20.28
N TYR A 282 -17.21 -4.10 -20.09
CA TYR A 282 -18.03 -3.74 -18.94
C TYR A 282 -19.46 -3.48 -19.42
N ILE A 283 -20.39 -4.32 -18.98
CA ILE A 283 -21.81 -4.23 -19.32
C ILE A 283 -22.54 -3.46 -18.23
N THR A 284 -23.25 -2.43 -18.65
CA THR A 284 -24.09 -1.57 -17.80
C THR A 284 -25.44 -1.34 -18.47
N ASP A 285 -26.46 -1.16 -17.65
CA ASP A 285 -27.80 -0.72 -18.05
C ASP A 285 -28.34 0.35 -17.08
N THR A 286 -29.60 0.74 -17.27
CA THR A 286 -30.26 1.77 -16.46
C THR A 286 -30.38 1.42 -14.97
N ASN A 287 -30.33 0.14 -14.61
CA ASN A 287 -30.45 -0.34 -13.22
C ASN A 287 -29.08 -0.63 -12.59
N THR A 288 -27.99 -0.41 -13.32
CA THR A 288 -26.64 -0.70 -12.85
C THR A 288 -26.17 0.36 -11.85
N VAL A 289 -25.80 -0.08 -10.65
CA VAL A 289 -25.31 0.75 -9.55
C VAL A 289 -23.79 0.65 -9.45
N ARG A 290 -23.16 1.81 -9.23
CA ARG A 290 -21.72 1.96 -9.00
C ARG A 290 -21.49 2.56 -7.61
N PRO A 291 -21.35 1.74 -6.56
CA PRO A 291 -21.16 2.25 -5.21
C PRO A 291 -19.83 3.01 -5.09
N ASN A 292 -19.81 4.04 -4.25
CA ASN A 292 -18.59 4.75 -3.87
C ASN A 292 -17.82 3.91 -2.85
N ALA A 293 -16.68 3.37 -3.27
CA ALA A 293 -15.87 2.50 -2.45
C ALA A 293 -14.65 3.23 -1.87
N LEU A 294 -14.28 2.89 -0.65
CA LEU A 294 -12.93 3.12 -0.12
C LEU A 294 -12.17 1.79 -0.11
N PHE A 295 -11.19 1.67 -0.98
CA PHE A 295 -10.23 0.58 -0.91
C PHE A 295 -9.09 0.96 0.03
N VAL A 296 -8.74 0.08 0.95
CA VAL A 296 -7.54 0.20 1.79
C VAL A 296 -6.70 -1.06 1.58
N GLY A 297 -5.44 -0.91 1.22
CA GLY A 297 -4.58 -2.06 0.97
C GLY A 297 -3.20 -1.68 0.44
N ASP A 298 -2.56 -2.60 -0.28
CA ASP A 298 -1.20 -2.45 -0.79
C ASP A 298 -1.16 -2.54 -2.33
N SER A 299 -0.03 -2.97 -2.88
CA SER A 299 0.21 -3.14 -4.31
C SER A 299 -0.74 -4.13 -4.99
N TYR A 300 -1.40 -5.04 -4.25
CA TYR A 300 -2.47 -5.86 -4.83
C TYR A 300 -3.65 -4.99 -5.30
N VAL A 301 -4.00 -3.94 -4.56
CA VAL A 301 -5.05 -2.99 -5.01
C VAL A 301 -4.61 -2.23 -6.26
N ASN A 302 -3.30 -2.00 -6.45
CA ASN A 302 -2.80 -1.34 -7.66
C ASN A 302 -3.13 -2.12 -8.92
N GLY A 303 -3.16 -3.46 -8.84
CA GLY A 303 -3.54 -4.34 -9.93
C GLY A 303 -4.86 -3.95 -10.59
N PHE A 304 -5.83 -3.45 -9.80
CA PHE A 304 -7.16 -3.10 -10.30
C PHE A 304 -7.20 -1.88 -11.22
N TYR A 305 -6.11 -1.13 -11.34
CA TYR A 305 -5.99 -0.04 -12.31
C TYR A 305 -4.79 -0.18 -13.25
N THR A 306 -3.77 -0.95 -12.88
CA THR A 306 -2.57 -1.17 -13.71
C THR A 306 -2.83 -2.17 -14.82
N PHE A 307 -3.48 -3.30 -14.55
CA PHE A 307 -3.82 -4.28 -15.58
C PHE A 307 -5.03 -3.83 -16.42
N TYR A 308 -6.10 -3.44 -15.74
CA TYR A 308 -7.39 -3.10 -16.34
C TYR A 308 -8.03 -1.92 -15.60
N PRO A 309 -8.99 -1.18 -16.19
CA PRO A 309 -9.69 -0.09 -15.49
C PRO A 309 -10.75 -0.60 -14.50
N TYR A 310 -10.52 -1.66 -13.71
CA TYR A 310 -11.57 -2.25 -12.88
C TYR A 310 -12.17 -1.26 -11.89
N LEU A 311 -11.34 -0.46 -11.22
CA LEU A 311 -11.81 0.54 -10.27
C LEU A 311 -12.72 1.59 -10.93
N ASP A 312 -12.24 2.21 -12.02
CA ASP A 312 -12.94 3.27 -12.74
C ASP A 312 -14.20 2.73 -13.46
N SER A 313 -14.14 1.50 -13.96
CA SER A 313 -15.22 0.87 -14.70
C SER A 313 -16.27 0.19 -13.83
N THR A 314 -16.05 0.03 -12.52
CA THR A 314 -16.99 -0.71 -11.64
C THR A 314 -17.55 0.13 -10.49
N PHE A 315 -16.80 1.11 -9.99
CA PHE A 315 -17.17 1.88 -8.81
C PHE A 315 -17.52 3.34 -9.15
N GLY A 316 -18.10 4.04 -8.16
CA GLY A 316 -18.53 5.43 -8.28
C GLY A 316 -17.35 6.40 -8.36
N LYS A 317 -17.58 7.60 -8.95
CA LYS A 317 -16.52 8.60 -9.16
C LYS A 317 -15.91 9.15 -7.86
N ASN A 318 -16.66 9.09 -6.76
CA ASN A 318 -16.21 9.55 -5.44
C ASN A 318 -15.50 8.44 -4.66
N SER A 319 -15.20 7.31 -5.27
CA SER A 319 -14.40 6.26 -4.65
C SER A 319 -12.94 6.71 -4.42
N SER A 320 -12.23 6.03 -3.53
CA SER A 320 -10.83 6.33 -3.23
C SER A 320 -10.02 5.09 -2.85
N PHE A 321 -8.70 5.21 -3.01
CA PHE A 321 -7.76 4.17 -2.61
C PHE A 321 -6.74 4.75 -1.61
N TRP A 322 -6.65 4.11 -0.46
CA TRP A 322 -5.62 4.36 0.55
C TRP A 322 -4.62 3.21 0.56
N SER A 323 -3.38 3.51 0.16
CA SER A 323 -2.24 2.63 0.44
C SER A 323 -1.85 2.80 1.92
N TYR A 324 -2.64 2.18 2.79
CA TYR A 324 -2.64 2.31 4.24
C TYR A 324 -2.66 3.77 4.75
N ASN A 325 -1.49 4.40 4.85
CA ASN A 325 -1.29 5.75 5.38
C ASN A 325 -1.24 6.83 4.30
N TYR A 326 -1.29 6.44 3.02
CA TYR A 326 -1.26 7.38 1.89
C TYR A 326 -2.53 7.25 1.06
N LYS A 327 -3.24 8.36 0.87
CA LYS A 327 -4.29 8.44 -0.16
C LYS A 327 -3.61 8.61 -1.51
N LEU A 328 -3.91 7.68 -2.42
CA LEU A 328 -3.51 7.77 -3.80
C LEU A 328 -4.65 8.38 -4.63
N LYS A 329 -4.30 9.04 -5.73
CA LYS A 329 -5.29 9.68 -6.60
C LYS A 329 -6.09 8.60 -7.35
N TRP A 330 -7.39 8.54 -7.07
CA TRP A 330 -8.36 7.75 -7.82
C TRP A 330 -8.45 8.25 -9.28
N HIS A 331 -8.55 7.35 -10.28
CA HIS A 331 -8.54 7.61 -11.74
C HIS A 331 -7.23 8.11 -12.39
N ASN A 332 -6.04 7.96 -11.80
CA ASN A 332 -4.82 8.39 -12.50
C ASN A 332 -3.71 7.34 -12.57
N ARG A 333 -3.67 6.62 -13.70
CA ARG A 333 -2.64 5.65 -14.05
C ARG A 333 -1.22 6.22 -14.15
N LYS A 334 -1.05 7.54 -14.27
CA LYS A 334 0.23 8.18 -14.61
C LYS A 334 0.87 9.03 -13.50
N ILE A 335 0.18 9.28 -12.38
CA ILE A 335 0.68 10.21 -11.35
C ILE A 335 0.62 9.53 -9.98
N ILE A 336 1.70 8.82 -9.64
CA ILE A 336 1.99 8.35 -8.27
C ILE A 336 2.58 9.50 -7.41
N ASP A 337 2.92 10.64 -8.02
CA ASP A 337 3.76 11.68 -7.40
C ASP A 337 3.10 12.56 -6.32
N LYS A 338 1.78 12.48 -6.12
CA LYS A 338 1.11 13.18 -5.01
C LYS A 338 0.49 12.19 -4.03
N LYS A 339 1.34 11.52 -3.25
CA LYS A 339 0.93 10.80 -2.05
C LYS A 339 0.44 11.82 -1.03
N ILE A 340 -0.86 11.81 -0.71
CA ILE A 340 -1.41 12.64 0.37
C ILE A 340 -1.42 11.79 1.64
N LEU A 341 -0.85 12.29 2.72
CA LEU A 341 -0.88 11.60 4.00
C LEU A 341 -2.33 11.54 4.51
N VAL A 342 -2.82 10.36 4.87
CA VAL A 342 -4.22 10.19 5.30
C VAL A 342 -4.52 11.01 6.56
N HIS A 343 -3.54 11.17 7.47
CA HIS A 343 -3.72 11.96 8.69
C HIS A 343 -3.87 13.47 8.44
N THR A 344 -3.60 13.95 7.22
CA THR A 344 -3.87 15.36 6.85
C THR A 344 -5.24 15.54 6.21
N LEU A 345 -6.02 14.47 6.05
CA LEU A 345 -7.37 14.51 5.50
C LEU A 345 -8.41 14.72 6.61
N ASP A 346 -9.57 15.24 6.21
CA ASP A 346 -10.80 15.05 6.96
C ASP A 346 -11.25 13.59 6.80
N VAL A 347 -10.72 12.73 7.68
CA VAL A 347 -10.96 11.28 7.66
C VAL A 347 -12.44 10.96 7.83
N GLU A 348 -13.16 11.69 8.69
CA GLU A 348 -14.59 11.51 8.90
C GLU A 348 -15.36 11.74 7.60
N LYS A 349 -15.17 12.90 6.96
CA LYS A 349 -15.86 13.23 5.71
C LYS A 349 -15.52 12.25 4.58
N GLU A 350 -14.24 11.89 4.46
CA GLU A 350 -13.81 10.95 3.43
C GLU A 350 -14.40 9.56 3.65
N VAL A 351 -14.50 9.09 4.89
CA VAL A 351 -14.98 7.74 5.20
C VAL A 351 -16.51 7.68 5.16
N LEU A 352 -17.20 8.63 5.81
CA LEU A 352 -18.66 8.62 5.92
C LEU A 352 -19.39 8.94 4.61
N SER A 353 -18.67 9.36 3.57
CA SER A 353 -19.23 9.58 2.22
C SER A 353 -19.21 8.33 1.32
N LYS A 354 -18.78 7.18 1.84
CA LYS A 354 -18.65 5.93 1.09
C LYS A 354 -19.83 5.01 1.35
N ASP A 355 -20.20 4.24 0.34
CA ASP A 355 -21.21 3.19 0.47
C ASP A 355 -20.59 1.88 0.98
N ILE A 356 -19.29 1.67 0.70
CA ILE A 356 -18.57 0.46 1.08
C ILE A 356 -17.08 0.74 1.34
N LEU A 357 -16.52 0.05 2.34
CA LEU A 357 -15.09 -0.04 2.58
C LEU A 357 -14.60 -1.48 2.31
N VAL A 358 -13.57 -1.61 1.48
CA VAL A 358 -12.88 -2.87 1.19
C VAL A 358 -11.48 -2.80 1.74
N LEU A 359 -11.19 -3.57 2.80
CA LEU A 359 -9.85 -3.75 3.32
C LEU A 359 -9.22 -4.97 2.67
N LEU A 360 -8.30 -4.77 1.74
CA LEU A 360 -7.53 -5.82 1.12
C LEU A 360 -6.18 -5.95 1.81
N ILE A 361 -5.90 -7.13 2.36
CA ILE A 361 -4.68 -7.40 3.13
C ILE A 361 -4.08 -8.75 2.77
N THR A 362 -2.75 -8.82 2.78
CA THR A 362 -1.98 -10.04 2.48
C THR A 362 -1.64 -10.78 3.77
N GLU A 363 -1.26 -12.06 3.66
CA GLU A 363 -0.78 -12.85 4.81
C GLU A 363 0.45 -12.22 5.48
N LEU A 364 1.30 -11.52 4.71
CA LEU A 364 2.43 -10.76 5.23
C LEU A 364 2.00 -9.54 6.04
N ASN A 365 1.05 -8.75 5.54
CA ASN A 365 0.68 -7.46 6.13
C ASN A 365 -0.29 -7.59 7.30
N ILE A 366 -0.95 -8.74 7.49
CA ILE A 366 -1.95 -8.95 8.55
C ILE A 366 -1.39 -8.80 9.97
N LYS A 367 -0.09 -9.01 10.16
CA LYS A 367 0.59 -8.73 11.45
C LYS A 367 0.52 -7.26 11.87
N PHE A 368 0.39 -6.36 10.89
CA PHE A 368 0.30 -4.92 11.10
C PHE A 368 -1.13 -4.38 11.05
N LEU A 369 -2.14 -5.26 10.97
CA LEU A 369 -3.55 -4.90 10.78
C LEU A 369 -4.02 -3.85 11.80
N ASP A 370 -3.54 -3.96 13.04
CA ASP A 370 -3.85 -3.02 14.10
C ASP A 370 -3.30 -1.61 13.83
N GLU A 371 -2.01 -1.51 13.52
CA GLU A 371 -1.32 -0.23 13.29
C GLU A 371 -1.76 0.45 11.99
N ILE A 372 -1.98 -0.33 10.93
CA ILE A 372 -2.25 0.22 9.59
C ILE A 372 -3.73 0.53 9.37
N PHE A 373 -4.63 -0.09 10.15
CA PHE A 373 -6.07 0.00 9.93
C PHE A 373 -6.89 0.20 11.20
N THR A 374 -6.95 -0.80 12.10
CA THR A 374 -8.04 -0.83 13.09
C THR A 374 -8.00 0.33 14.06
N GLN A 375 -6.81 0.76 14.50
CA GLN A 375 -6.67 1.85 15.46
C GLN A 375 -7.27 3.15 14.93
N ARG A 376 -7.08 3.46 13.63
CA ARG A 376 -7.61 4.69 13.02
C ARG A 376 -9.13 4.74 13.08
N PHE A 377 -9.79 3.65 12.67
CA PHE A 377 -11.25 3.62 12.61
C PHE A 377 -11.88 3.51 14.00
N ILE A 378 -11.23 2.84 14.95
CA ILE A 378 -11.68 2.87 16.34
C ILE A 378 -11.63 4.29 16.90
N SER A 379 -10.53 5.01 16.69
CA SER A 379 -10.40 6.40 17.15
C SER A 379 -11.48 7.29 16.51
N LEU A 380 -11.70 7.16 15.19
CA LEU A 380 -12.76 7.88 14.48
C LEU A 380 -14.14 7.62 15.10
N PHE A 381 -14.50 6.34 15.28
CA PHE A 381 -15.84 6.01 15.79
C PHE A 381 -16.02 6.36 17.26
N LYS A 382 -14.98 6.23 18.09
CA LYS A 382 -15.03 6.71 19.48
C LYS A 382 -15.21 8.22 19.56
N GLU A 383 -14.55 8.98 18.68
CA GLU A 383 -14.72 10.43 18.61
C GLU A 383 -16.15 10.81 18.16
N LEU A 384 -16.73 10.05 17.23
CA LEU A 384 -18.12 10.22 16.79
C LEU A 384 -19.11 9.92 17.93
N GLU A 385 -18.88 8.86 18.70
CA GLU A 385 -19.67 8.49 19.88
C GLU A 385 -19.58 9.54 20.97
N ASN A 386 -18.37 9.95 21.36
CA ASN A 386 -18.18 10.99 22.37
C ASN A 386 -18.88 12.31 21.96
N ARG A 387 -18.88 12.65 20.66
CA ARG A 387 -19.63 13.81 20.16
C ARG A 387 -21.15 13.61 20.22
N LYS A 388 -21.64 12.39 19.97
CA LYS A 388 -23.07 12.05 20.14
C LYS A 388 -23.47 12.11 21.62
N ASP A 389 -22.67 11.58 22.52
CA ASP A 389 -22.91 11.60 23.97
C ASP A 389 -22.87 13.02 24.52
N LEU A 390 -21.88 13.84 24.13
CA LEU A 390 -21.84 15.26 24.48
C LEU A 390 -23.03 16.05 23.91
N ASN A 391 -23.58 15.63 22.76
CA ASN A 391 -24.76 16.26 22.17
C ASN A 391 -26.08 15.71 22.76
N ALA A 392 -26.09 14.47 23.26
CA ALA A 392 -27.19 13.88 24.02
C ALA A 392 -27.25 14.50 25.43
N ASP A 393 -26.11 14.65 26.11
CA ASP A 393 -25.97 15.39 27.36
C ASP A 393 -26.30 16.87 27.19
N LYS A 394 -26.09 17.48 26.01
CA LYS A 394 -26.58 18.84 25.71
C LYS A 394 -28.08 18.90 25.44
N ARG A 395 -28.72 17.80 25.03
CA ARG A 395 -30.18 17.72 24.88
C ARG A 395 -30.87 17.46 26.23
N ASP A 396 -30.22 16.72 27.14
CA ASP A 396 -30.73 16.49 28.50
C ASP A 396 -30.35 17.58 29.52
N ASN A 397 -29.21 18.27 29.36
CA ASN A 397 -28.82 19.40 30.24
C ASN A 397 -29.41 20.76 29.86
N ASN A 398 -30.29 20.84 28.85
CA ASN A 398 -31.03 22.09 28.59
C ASN A 398 -32.14 22.36 29.62
N ASN A 399 -32.27 21.51 30.65
CA ASN A 399 -33.20 21.69 31.77
C ASN A 399 -32.55 21.97 33.14
N ASN A 400 -31.24 22.24 33.26
CA ASN A 400 -30.67 22.62 34.57
C ASN A 400 -29.42 23.53 34.53
N ILE A 401 -29.38 24.53 33.65
CA ILE A 401 -28.52 25.71 33.86
C ILE A 401 -29.42 26.93 33.95
N ASN A 402 -29.46 27.56 35.13
CA ASN A 402 -30.30 28.73 35.39
C ASN A 402 -29.89 29.87 34.44
N ASN A 403 -30.78 30.32 33.57
CA ASN A 403 -30.50 31.36 32.55
C ASN A 403 -29.97 32.66 33.18
N SER A 404 -30.27 32.92 34.46
CA SER A 404 -29.73 34.06 35.21
C SER A 404 -28.22 33.97 35.47
N GLU A 405 -27.68 32.76 35.68
CA GLU A 405 -26.26 32.52 35.97
C GLU A 405 -25.40 32.74 34.70
N ILE A 406 -25.92 32.31 33.54
CA ILE A 406 -25.29 32.56 32.24
C ILE A 406 -25.25 34.06 31.94
N GLN A 407 -26.36 34.77 32.16
CA GLN A 407 -26.42 36.19 31.87
C GLN A 407 -25.46 36.98 32.78
N SER A 408 -25.40 36.66 34.07
CA SER A 408 -24.44 37.28 35.00
C SER A 408 -22.98 37.07 34.55
N GLN A 409 -22.63 35.86 34.12
CA GLN A 409 -21.27 35.57 33.67
C GLN A 409 -20.93 36.24 32.33
N ILE A 410 -21.90 36.42 31.44
CA ILE A 410 -21.74 37.19 30.19
C ILE A 410 -21.40 38.66 30.52
N GLU A 411 -22.11 39.28 31.47
CA GLU A 411 -21.82 40.65 31.88
C GLU A 411 -20.42 40.79 32.50
N ILE A 412 -19.97 39.80 33.28
CA ILE A 412 -18.61 39.75 33.84
C ILE A 412 -17.55 39.67 32.73
N ILE A 413 -17.76 38.84 31.71
CA ILE A 413 -16.84 38.73 30.57
C ILE A 413 -16.81 40.03 29.78
N LYS A 414 -17.96 40.67 29.54
CA LYS A 414 -18.04 41.93 28.77
C LYS A 414 -17.46 43.13 29.51
N SER A 415 -17.55 43.15 30.85
CA SER A 415 -17.00 44.21 31.70
C SER A 415 -15.50 44.08 31.97
N ASN A 416 -14.92 42.89 31.80
CA ASN A 416 -13.47 42.69 31.87
C ASN A 416 -12.83 42.86 30.49
N LYS A 417 -12.16 43.99 30.27
CA LYS A 417 -11.57 44.37 28.97
C LYS A 417 -10.58 43.33 28.42
N GLU A 418 -9.67 42.83 29.26
CA GLU A 418 -8.65 41.85 28.83
C GLU A 418 -9.28 40.51 28.44
N TRP A 419 -10.25 40.04 29.22
CA TRP A 419 -10.96 38.81 28.92
C TRP A 419 -11.83 38.95 27.67
N PHE A 420 -12.53 40.08 27.51
CA PHE A 420 -13.37 40.31 26.35
C PHE A 420 -12.55 40.39 25.05
N ASP A 421 -11.36 41.00 25.09
CA ASP A 421 -10.48 41.07 23.92
C ASP A 421 -9.92 39.69 23.54
N LEU A 422 -9.62 38.82 24.52
CA LEU A 422 -9.28 37.42 24.25
C LEU A 422 -10.44 36.66 23.59
N VAL A 423 -11.67 36.88 24.06
CA VAL A 423 -12.88 36.24 23.50
C VAL A 423 -13.14 36.71 22.06
N LYS A 424 -12.92 37.99 21.73
CA LYS A 424 -13.01 38.49 20.35
C LYS A 424 -11.98 37.82 19.43
N LYS A 425 -10.74 37.65 19.90
CA LYS A 425 -9.69 36.94 19.14
C LYS A 425 -10.09 35.50 18.86
N GLN A 426 -10.62 34.80 19.87
CA GLN A 426 -11.12 33.43 19.73
C GLN A 426 -12.34 33.34 18.78
N ALA A 427 -13.22 34.36 18.77
CA ALA A 427 -14.34 34.43 17.84
C ALA A 427 -13.87 34.51 16.39
N ALA A 428 -12.83 35.33 16.12
CA ALA A 428 -12.23 35.48 14.80
C ALA A 428 -11.53 34.19 14.33
N GLU A 429 -10.75 33.53 15.20
CA GLU A 429 -10.10 32.25 14.90
C GLU A 429 -11.11 31.14 14.57
N ARG A 430 -12.27 31.15 15.23
CA ARG A 430 -13.33 30.14 15.09
C ARG A 430 -14.41 30.49 14.08
N LYS A 431 -14.31 31.66 13.43
CA LYS A 431 -15.27 32.16 12.43
C LYS A 431 -16.72 32.16 12.93
N ILE A 432 -16.95 32.58 14.18
CA ILE A 432 -18.28 32.76 14.79
C ILE A 432 -18.48 34.18 15.32
N SER A 433 -19.72 34.57 15.66
CA SER A 433 -19.98 35.91 16.18
C SER A 433 -19.39 36.10 17.58
N VAL A 434 -19.06 37.36 17.93
CA VAL A 434 -18.52 37.68 19.26
C VAL A 434 -19.52 37.32 20.35
N ASP A 435 -20.81 37.63 20.19
CA ASP A 435 -21.83 37.28 21.19
C ASP A 435 -21.99 35.77 21.38
N GLU A 436 -21.89 34.98 20.29
CA GLU A 436 -21.90 33.52 20.38
C GLU A 436 -20.67 33.01 21.13
N MET A 437 -19.48 33.57 20.85
CA MET A 437 -18.25 33.19 21.53
C MET A 437 -18.27 33.59 23.01
N VAL A 438 -18.82 34.75 23.36
CA VAL A 438 -19.01 35.20 24.76
C VAL A 438 -19.92 34.24 25.50
N ARG A 439 -21.04 33.83 24.90
CA ARG A 439 -21.96 32.85 25.51
C ARG A 439 -21.26 31.49 25.71
N LYS A 440 -20.45 31.03 24.75
CA LYS A 440 -19.65 29.80 24.89
C LYS A 440 -18.60 29.90 26.00
N SER A 441 -17.91 31.04 26.12
CA SER A 441 -16.94 31.29 27.21
C SER A 441 -17.60 31.36 28.58
N ALA A 442 -18.78 31.98 28.69
CA ALA A 442 -19.57 32.02 29.92
C ALA A 442 -19.98 30.61 30.37
N LEU A 443 -20.49 29.79 29.45
CA LEU A 443 -20.86 28.40 29.72
C LEU A 443 -19.66 27.53 30.14
N TYR A 444 -18.51 27.71 29.50
CA TYR A 444 -17.28 27.01 29.86
C TYR A 444 -16.85 27.33 31.30
N PHE A 445 -16.89 28.60 31.68
CA PHE A 445 -16.52 29.04 33.03
C PHE A 445 -17.48 28.51 34.10
N ILE A 446 -18.79 28.57 33.86
CA ILE A 446 -19.81 28.07 34.81
C ILE A 446 -19.66 26.56 35.01
N LYS A 447 -19.42 25.79 33.94
CA LYS A 447 -19.25 24.33 34.02
C LYS A 447 -18.00 23.94 34.81
N ASN A 448 -16.88 24.65 34.62
CA ASN A 448 -15.62 24.37 35.32
C ASN A 448 -15.58 24.87 36.77
N LYS A 449 -16.58 25.65 37.22
CA LYS A 449 -16.72 26.07 38.62
C LYS A 449 -17.54 25.09 39.46
N LYS A 450 -18.26 24.16 38.82
CA LYS A 450 -19.10 23.12 39.47
C LYS A 450 -18.44 21.72 39.47
N SER A 451 -17.29 21.57 38.80
CA SER A 451 -16.34 20.46 38.96
C SER A 451 -15.37 20.77 40.09
#